data_AF-A0A964QNK0-F1
#
_entry.id   AF-A0A964QNK0-F1
#
_cell.length_a   1.000
_cell.length_b   1.000
_cell.length_c   1.000
_cell.angle_alpha   90.00
_cell.angle_beta   90.00
_cell.angle_gamma   90.00
#
_symmetry.space_group_name_H-M   'P 1'
#
loop_
_entity.id
_entity.type
_entity.pdbx_description
1 polymer ?
#
loop_
_entity_poly.entity_id
_entity_poly.type
_entity_poly.pdbx_seq_one_letter_code
_entity_poly.pdbx_strand_id
1 'polypeptide(L)' 'MNAPIFLSVEDVEFLHQRSIARSGGTLGIRDRAGLESAVNHPKNVYFYGQGDYFDIAASYVFHIAES' A
#
# COMPACT_ATOMS: atom_id res chain seq x y z
N MET A 1 15.07 -17.54 0.85
CA MET A 1 13.77 -16.84 0.79
C MET A 1 13.69 -16.13 -0.55
N ASN A 2 12.56 -16.18 -1.25
CA ASN A 2 12.36 -15.38 -2.45
C ASN A 2 12.22 -13.90 -2.06
N ALA A 3 12.57 -13.00 -2.97
CA ALA A 3 12.31 -11.58 -2.80
C ALA A 3 10.79 -11.32 -2.69
N PRO A 4 10.35 -10.34 -1.89
CA PRO A 4 8.96 -9.96 -1.78
C PRO A 4 8.43 -9.44 -3.12
N ILE A 5 7.14 -9.69 -3.36
CA ILE A 5 6.38 -9.06 -4.45
C ILE A 5 5.68 -7.85 -3.84
N PHE A 6 5.94 -6.67 -4.39
CA PHE A 6 5.32 -5.43 -3.94
C PHE A 6 4.03 -5.16 -4.71
N LEU A 7 3.02 -4.61 -4.02
CA LEU A 7 1.79 -4.13 -4.63
C LEU A 7 2.08 -2.90 -5.48
N SER A 8 1.47 -2.86 -6.67
CA SER A 8 1.37 -1.65 -7.49
C SER A 8 0.28 -0.73 -6.96
N VAL A 9 0.23 0.51 -7.45
CA VAL A 9 -0.83 1.47 -7.08
C VAL A 9 -2.17 0.98 -7.61
N GLU A 10 -2.17 0.37 -8.80
CA GLU A 10 -3.32 -0.24 -9.44
C GLU A 10 -3.86 -1.42 -8.63
N ASP A 11 -2.99 -2.25 -8.04
CA ASP A 11 -3.40 -3.33 -7.14
C ASP A 11 -4.14 -2.78 -5.92
N VAL A 12 -3.62 -1.70 -5.32
CA VAL A 12 -4.21 -1.07 -4.13
C VAL A 12 -5.54 -0.40 -4.47
N GLU A 13 -5.64 0.30 -5.60
CA GLU A 13 -6.90 0.87 -6.09
C GLU A 13 -7.95 -0.21 -6.36
N PHE A 14 -7.56 -1.31 -6.99
CA PHE A 14 -8.44 -2.44 -7.23
C PHE A 14 -8.95 -3.06 -5.93
N LEU A 15 -8.06 -3.27 -4.94
CA LEU A 15 -8.44 -3.76 -3.62
C LEU A 15 -9.38 -2.78 -2.90
N HIS A 16 -9.13 -1.47 -3.01
CA HIS A 16 -9.98 -0.43 -2.44
C HIS A 16 -11.39 -0.43 -3.06
N GLN A 17 -11.49 -0.49 -4.38
CA GLN A 17 -12.77 -0.61 -5.09
C GLN A 17 -13.56 -1.85 -4.64
N ARG A 18 -12.88 -2.99 -4.49
CA ARG A 18 -13.52 -4.22 -3.98
C ARG A 18 -14.00 -4.08 -2.54
N SER A 19 -13.28 -3.33 -1.70
CA SER A 19 -13.67 -3.06 -0.32
C SER A 19 -14.95 -2.21 -0.28
N ILE A 20 -15.00 -1.13 -1.06
CA ILE A 20 -16.17 -0.26 -1.18
C ILE A 20 -17.37 -1.04 -1.74
N ALA A 21 -17.17 -1.86 -2.76
CA ALA A 21 -18.24 -2.68 -3.34
C ALA A 21 -18.88 -3.64 -2.34
N ARG A 22 -18.16 -4.06 -1.30
CA ARG A 22 -18.65 -4.98 -0.26
C ARG A 22 -19.26 -4.26 0.93
N SER A 23 -18.66 -3.16 1.36
CA SER A 23 -18.95 -2.52 2.65
C SER A 23 -19.64 -1.15 2.50
N GLY A 24 -19.79 -0.65 1.27
CA GLY A 24 -20.21 0.71 0.99
C GLY A 24 -19.08 1.72 1.17
N GLY A 25 -19.34 2.97 0.77
CA GLY A 25 -18.37 4.06 0.82
C GLY A 25 -18.31 4.86 -0.48
N THR A 26 -17.47 5.89 -0.50
CA THR A 26 -17.29 6.76 -1.66
C THR A 26 -16.12 6.28 -2.52
N LEU A 27 -16.35 6.14 -3.82
CA LEU A 27 -15.29 5.87 -4.80
C LEU A 27 -14.45 7.12 -5.08
N GLY A 28 -13.17 6.90 -5.36
CA GLY A 28 -12.23 7.95 -5.76
C GLY A 28 -10.99 7.96 -4.87
N ILE A 29 -10.01 8.76 -5.27
CA ILE A 29 -8.74 8.92 -4.55
C ILE A 29 -8.67 10.37 -4.06
N ARG A 30 -8.49 10.54 -2.75
CA ARG A 30 -8.42 11.87 -2.12
C ARG A 30 -7.14 12.61 -2.51
N ASP A 31 -6.01 11.93 -2.41
CA ASP A 31 -4.68 12.42 -2.78
C ASP A 31 -3.93 11.35 -3.55
N ARG A 32 -3.73 11.60 -4.85
CA ARG A 32 -3.02 10.69 -5.76
C ARG A 32 -1.54 10.58 -5.39
N ALA A 33 -0.88 11.70 -5.08
CA ALA A 33 0.54 11.73 -4.79
C ALA A 33 0.84 11.08 -3.44
N GLY A 34 0.00 11.34 -2.43
CA GLY A 34 0.06 10.67 -1.14
C GLY A 34 -0.04 9.15 -1.27
N LEU A 35 -1.03 8.65 -2.02
CA LEU A 35 -1.19 7.22 -2.27
C LEU A 35 0.03 6.59 -2.96
N GLU A 36 0.53 7.21 -4.05
CA GLU A 36 1.70 6.71 -4.78
C GLU A 36 2.94 6.63 -3.88
N SER A 37 3.14 7.62 -3.00
CA SER A 37 4.22 7.63 -2.01
C SER A 37 4.06 6.47 -1.02
N ALA A 38 2.87 6.32 -0.45
CA ALA A 38 2.56 5.26 0.52
C ALA A 38 2.79 3.85 -0.03
N VAL A 39 2.33 3.59 -1.25
CA VAL A 39 2.47 2.27 -1.90
C VAL A 39 3.92 1.93 -2.23
N ASN A 40 4.76 2.94 -2.49
CA ASN A 40 6.17 2.72 -2.79
C ASN A 40 7.06 2.64 -1.54
N HIS A 41 6.64 3.19 -0.40
CA HIS A 41 7.44 3.21 0.83
C HIS A 41 7.95 1.82 1.30
N PRO A 42 7.17 0.72 1.22
CA PRO A 42 7.64 -0.61 1.65
C PRO A 42 8.85 -1.13 0.86
N LYS A 43 9.07 -0.66 -0.38
CA LYS A 43 10.30 -0.95 -1.12
C LYS A 43 11.52 -0.39 -0.41
N ASN A 44 11.41 0.82 0.17
CA ASN A 44 12.51 1.42 0.92
C ASN A 44 12.82 0.64 2.19
N VAL A 45 11.78 0.17 2.88
CA VAL A 45 11.91 -0.69 4.08
C VAL A 45 12.70 -1.96 3.75
N TYR A 46 12.39 -2.62 2.64
CA TYR A 46 13.10 -3.83 2.22
C TYR A 46 14.53 -3.55 1.73
N PHE A 47 14.70 -2.64 0.76
CA PHE A 47 15.99 -2.44 0.10
C PHE A 47 17.01 -1.66 0.94
N TYR A 48 16.55 -0.70 1.74
CA TYR A 48 17.42 0.17 2.52
C TYR A 48 17.31 -0.06 4.03
N GLY A 49 16.12 -0.42 4.52
CA GLY A 49 15.86 -0.65 5.94
C GLY A 49 16.24 -2.04 6.44
N GLN A 50 16.56 -3.00 5.55
CA GLN A 50 16.74 -4.42 5.90
C GLN A 50 15.53 -5.01 6.64
N GLY A 51 14.35 -4.42 6.43
CA GLY A 51 13.12 -4.85 7.07
C GLY A 51 12.63 -6.19 6.52
N ASP A 52 11.97 -6.95 7.38
CA ASP A 52 11.39 -8.23 7.02
C ASP A 52 9.97 -8.08 6.44
N TYR A 53 9.28 -9.20 6.24
CA TYR A 53 7.92 -9.20 5.73
C TYR A 53 6.91 -8.49 6.65
N PHE A 54 7.13 -8.51 7.96
CA PHE A 54 6.29 -7.82 8.93
C PHE A 54 6.52 -6.31 8.84
N ASP A 55 7.76 -5.86 8.68
CA ASP A 55 8.08 -4.45 8.49
C ASP A 55 7.48 -3.91 7.18
N ILE A 56 7.55 -4.69 6.08
CA ILE A 56 6.92 -4.35 4.80
C ILE A 56 5.40 -4.22 4.97
N ALA A 57 4.75 -5.18 5.64
CA ALA A 57 3.31 -5.16 5.87
C ALA A 57 2.88 -3.98 6.75
N ALA A 58 3.60 -3.73 7.84
CA ALA A 58 3.37 -2.59 8.73
C ALA A 58 3.51 -1.26 7.98
N SER A 59 4.50 -1.16 7.10
CA SER A 59 4.71 0.01 6.26
C SER A 59 3.54 0.28 5.31
N TYR A 60 3.02 -0.76 4.63
CA TYR A 60 1.81 -0.60 3.80
C TYR A 60 0.63 -0.07 4.62
N VAL A 61 0.33 -0.71 5.76
CA VAL A 61 -0.83 -0.34 6.59
C VAL A 61 -0.71 1.09 7.11
N PHE A 62 0.44 1.45 7.68
CA PHE A 62 0.65 2.77 8.26
C PHE A 62 0.54 3.89 7.22
N HIS A 63 1.31 3.80 6.13
CA HIS A 63 1.36 4.90 5.17
C HIS A 63 0.08 5.05 4.35
N ILE A 64 -0.66 3.96 4.08
CA ILE A 64 -1.96 4.04 3.41
C ILE A 64 -3.02 4.63 4.34
N ALA A 65 -2.97 4.32 5.65
CA ALA A 65 -3.92 4.86 6.61
C ALA A 65 -3.73 6.37 6.87
N GLU A 66 -2.49 6.85 6.80
CA GLU A 66 -2.14 8.25 7.07
C GLU A 66 -2.13 9.15 5.82
N SER A 67 -2.04 8.59 4.61
CA SER A 67 -2.04 9.36 3.34
C SER A 67 -3.41 9.88 2.93
#